data_AF-A0A9D8LYZ7-F1
#
_entry.id   AF-A0A9D8LYZ7-F1
#
_cell.length_a   1.000
_cell.length_b   1.000
_cell.length_c   1.000
_cell.angle_alpha   90.00
_cell.angle_beta   90.00
_cell.angle_gamma   90.00
#
_symmetry.space_group_name_H-M   'P 1'
#
loop_
_entity.id
_entity.type
_entity.pdbx_description
1 polymer ?
#
loop_
_entity_poly.entity_id
_entity_poly.type
_entity_poly.pdbx_seq_one_letter_code
_entity_poly.pdbx_strand_id
1 'polypeptide(L)'
;MAVGGRRHQARELALQTLFQLEGYPDDDPEQVLAYHAEDLGASAPTQAFAADLVRGVQAHQTELDEMIRAYSHNWSLEQMAKVDRMVLRIAVYEITIARNVPVKAAINESIELAKTYSGIDSGRFVNGILGRVAESVQT
;
A
#
# COMPACT_ATOMS: atom_id res chain seq x y z
N MET A 1 -9.72 -5.57 -21.91
CA MET A 1 -10.07 -5.06 -20.56
C MET A 1 -8.79 -4.73 -19.83
N ALA A 2 -8.58 -3.46 -19.47
CA ALA A 2 -7.29 -2.95 -19.02
C ALA A 2 -6.84 -3.62 -17.71
N VAL A 3 -5.74 -4.37 -17.78
CA VAL A 3 -5.09 -4.99 -16.60
C VAL A 3 -4.68 -3.91 -15.58
N GLY A 4 -4.39 -2.68 -16.03
CA GLY A 4 -4.04 -1.54 -15.17
C GLY A 4 -5.16 -1.14 -14.20
N GLY A 5 -6.39 -0.98 -14.68
CA GLY A 5 -7.52 -0.57 -13.84
C GLY A 5 -7.86 -1.57 -12.72
N ARG A 6 -7.69 -2.86 -12.98
CA ARG A 6 -7.94 -3.91 -11.97
C ARG A 6 -6.89 -3.92 -10.86
N ARG A 7 -5.62 -3.69 -11.20
CA ARG A 7 -4.54 -3.63 -10.20
C ARG A 7 -4.60 -2.34 -9.38
N HIS A 8 -5.00 -1.23 -10.00
CA HIS A 8 -5.28 0.03 -9.29
C HIS A 8 -6.38 -0.16 -8.24
N GLN A 9 -7.56 -0.65 -8.67
CA GLN A 9 -8.70 -0.89 -7.77
C GLN A 9 -8.36 -1.88 -6.64
N ALA A 10 -7.51 -2.87 -6.89
CA ALA A 10 -7.07 -3.79 -5.85
C ALA A 10 -6.17 -3.14 -4.79
N ARG A 11 -5.32 -2.18 -5.17
CA ARG A 11 -4.52 -1.41 -4.20
C ARG A 11 -5.38 -0.46 -3.39
N GLU A 12 -6.38 0.14 -4.01
CA GLU A 12 -7.39 0.95 -3.33
C GLU A 12 -8.17 0.11 -2.30
N LEU A 13 -8.63 -1.08 -2.69
CA LEU A 13 -9.27 -2.03 -1.78
C LEU A 13 -8.35 -2.45 -0.63
N ALA A 14 -7.08 -2.75 -0.90
CA ALA A 14 -6.10 -3.08 0.13
C ALA A 14 -5.84 -1.90 1.07
N LEU A 15 -5.75 -0.67 0.54
CA LEU A 15 -5.58 0.56 1.32
C LEU A 15 -6.73 0.77 2.29
N GLN A 16 -7.98 0.70 1.83
CA GLN A 16 -9.17 0.86 2.67
C GLN A 16 -9.24 -0.22 3.76
N THR A 17 -8.95 -1.47 3.40
CA THR A 17 -8.93 -2.60 4.33
C THR A 17 -7.88 -2.41 5.42
N LEU A 18 -6.61 -2.15 5.05
CA LEU A 18 -5.52 -1.95 6.00
C LEU A 18 -5.74 -0.72 6.87
N PHE A 19 -6.29 0.36 6.30
CA PHE A 19 -6.63 1.55 7.06
C PHE A 19 -7.65 1.22 8.15
N GLN A 20 -8.71 0.47 7.87
CA GLN A 20 -9.68 0.07 8.89
C GLN A 20 -9.03 -0.82 9.96
N LEU A 21 -8.31 -1.87 9.56
CA LEU A 21 -7.67 -2.81 10.48
C LEU A 21 -6.64 -2.15 11.41
N GLU A 22 -5.95 -1.11 10.96
CA GLU A 22 -5.05 -0.35 11.85
C GLU A 22 -5.83 0.49 12.89
N GLY A 23 -7.08 0.86 12.61
CA GLY A 23 -7.94 1.56 13.57
C GLY A 23 -8.69 0.61 14.52
N TYR A 24 -8.99 -0.59 14.01
CA TYR A 24 -9.79 -1.62 14.66
C TYR A 24 -9.07 -2.97 14.50
N PRO A 25 -8.02 -3.25 15.29
CA PRO A 25 -7.18 -4.43 15.11
C PRO A 25 -7.88 -5.76 15.43
N ASP A 26 -9.02 -5.71 16.12
CA ASP A 26 -9.84 -6.87 16.44
C ASP A 26 -10.83 -7.24 15.30
N ASP A 27 -10.94 -6.40 14.26
CA ASP A 27 -11.78 -6.70 13.10
C ASP A 27 -11.21 -7.88 12.30
N ASP A 28 -12.10 -8.71 11.76
CA ASP A 28 -11.71 -9.82 10.89
C ASP A 28 -11.27 -9.31 9.50
N PRO A 29 -10.02 -9.55 9.06
CA PRO A 29 -9.51 -9.02 7.80
C PRO A 29 -10.29 -9.46 6.56
N GLU A 30 -10.85 -10.67 6.57
CA GLU A 30 -11.59 -11.19 5.42
C GLU A 30 -12.96 -10.53 5.31
N GLN A 31 -13.63 -10.29 6.43
CA GLN A 31 -14.90 -9.56 6.48
C GLN A 31 -14.72 -8.09 6.09
N VAL A 32 -13.69 -7.42 6.61
CA VAL A 32 -13.39 -6.02 6.25
C VAL A 32 -13.10 -5.91 4.75
N LEU A 33 -12.28 -6.82 4.20
CA LEU A 33 -12.01 -6.82 2.76
C LEU A 33 -13.27 -7.08 1.94
N ALA A 34 -14.12 -8.04 2.34
CA ALA A 34 -15.36 -8.34 1.64
C ALA A 34 -16.32 -7.14 1.63
N TYR A 35 -16.42 -6.43 2.75
CA TYR A 35 -17.24 -5.22 2.88
C TYR A 35 -16.77 -4.13 1.90
N HIS A 36 -15.48 -3.77 1.91
CA HIS A 36 -14.94 -2.75 0.99
C HIS A 36 -14.98 -3.22 -0.47
N ALA A 37 -14.85 -4.52 -0.71
CA ALA A 37 -14.93 -5.09 -2.06
C ALA A 37 -16.33 -4.94 -2.66
N GLU A 38 -17.37 -5.09 -1.85
CA GLU A 38 -18.75 -4.87 -2.27
C GLU A 38 -18.98 -3.40 -2.64
N ASP A 39 -18.55 -2.46 -1.79
CA ASP A 39 -18.68 -1.01 -2.02
C ASP A 39 -17.95 -0.56 -3.30
N LEU A 40 -16.75 -1.08 -3.54
CA LEU A 40 -15.96 -0.78 -4.74
C LEU A 40 -16.44 -1.52 -6.00
N GLY A 41 -17.40 -2.46 -5.90
CA GLY A 41 -17.78 -3.33 -7.01
C GLY A 41 -16.60 -4.16 -7.53
N ALA A 42 -15.71 -4.60 -6.65
CA ALA A 42 -14.46 -5.26 -6.99
C ALA A 42 -14.70 -6.69 -7.50
N SER A 43 -14.15 -7.02 -8.68
CA SER A 43 -14.21 -8.37 -9.23
C SER A 43 -13.43 -9.39 -8.39
N ALA A 44 -13.77 -10.69 -8.46
CA ALA A 44 -13.06 -11.72 -7.71
C ALA A 44 -11.51 -11.72 -7.92
N PRO A 45 -10.97 -11.51 -9.15
CA PRO A 45 -9.53 -11.34 -9.33
C PRO A 45 -8.95 -10.08 -8.66
N THR A 46 -9.71 -9.00 -8.59
CA THR A 46 -9.33 -7.76 -7.87
C THR A 46 -9.25 -8.05 -6.37
N GLN A 47 -10.26 -8.72 -5.82
CA GLN A 47 -10.31 -9.11 -4.40
C GLN A 47 -9.17 -10.05 -4.03
N ALA A 48 -8.88 -11.05 -4.86
CA ALA A 48 -7.77 -11.97 -4.62
C ALA A 48 -6.43 -11.24 -4.52
N PHE A 49 -6.16 -10.31 -5.44
CA PHE A 49 -4.93 -9.52 -5.37
C PHE A 49 -4.89 -8.57 -4.18
N ALA A 50 -6.01 -7.93 -3.84
CA ALA A 50 -6.09 -7.09 -2.64
C ALA A 50 -5.83 -7.92 -1.37
N ALA A 51 -6.38 -9.12 -1.29
CA ALA A 51 -6.18 -10.03 -0.15
C ALA A 51 -4.71 -10.44 -0.02
N ASP A 52 -4.02 -10.70 -1.12
CA ASP A 52 -2.58 -10.99 -1.11
C ASP A 52 -1.77 -9.79 -0.60
N LEU A 53 -2.14 -8.57 -0.97
CA LEU A 53 -1.50 -7.34 -0.47
C LEU A 53 -1.76 -7.17 1.04
N VAL A 54 -3.01 -7.31 1.50
CA VAL A 54 -3.37 -7.16 2.91
C VAL A 54 -2.63 -8.17 3.77
N ARG A 55 -2.70 -9.46 3.42
CA ARG A 55 -2.03 -10.54 4.16
C ARG A 55 -0.51 -10.34 4.18
N GLY A 56 0.07 -9.99 3.03
CA GLY A 56 1.51 -9.73 2.93
C GLY A 56 1.97 -8.55 3.77
N VAL A 57 1.25 -7.43 3.73
CA VAL A 57 1.56 -6.26 4.55
C VAL A 57 1.45 -6.57 6.04
N GLN A 58 0.42 -7.28 6.47
CA GLN A 58 0.27 -7.66 7.88
C GLN A 58 1.37 -8.63 8.34
N ALA A 59 1.68 -9.63 7.53
CA ALA A 59 2.70 -10.64 7.85
C ALA A 59 4.12 -10.04 7.96
N HIS A 60 4.40 -8.99 7.19
CA HIS A 60 5.71 -8.34 7.15
C HIS A 60 5.73 -6.95 7.78
N GLN A 61 4.72 -6.56 8.56
CA GLN A 61 4.54 -5.18 9.00
C GLN A 61 5.79 -4.59 9.68
N THR A 62 6.42 -5.34 10.60
CA THR A 62 7.62 -4.87 11.30
C THR A 62 8.79 -4.65 10.34
N GLU A 63 9.04 -5.57 9.42
CA GLU A 63 10.10 -5.48 8.40
C GLU A 63 9.86 -4.29 7.45
N LEU A 64 8.62 -4.11 7.01
CA LEU A 64 8.20 -2.99 6.17
C LEU A 64 8.41 -1.65 6.88
N ASP A 65 8.05 -1.58 8.16
CA ASP A 65 8.21 -0.39 8.98
C ASP A 65 9.68 -0.02 9.19
N GLU A 66 10.55 -1.01 9.40
CA GLU A 66 12.00 -0.79 9.50
C GLU A 66 12.58 -0.24 8.19
N MET A 67 12.19 -0.82 7.05
CA MET A 67 12.61 -0.31 5.74
C MET A 67 12.13 1.12 5.50
N ILE A 68 10.88 1.44 5.85
CA ILE A 68 10.36 2.80 5.69
C ILE A 68 11.14 3.78 6.58
N ARG A 69 11.36 3.42 7.86
CA ARG A 69 12.12 4.26 8.81
C ARG A 69 13.54 4.53 8.35
N ALA A 70 14.20 3.55 7.73
CA ALA A 70 15.55 3.70 7.20
C ALA A 70 15.65 4.81 6.14
N TYR A 71 14.56 5.14 5.46
CA TYR A 71 14.51 6.17 4.42
C TYR A 71 13.66 7.39 4.80
N SER A 72 13.14 7.48 6.02
CA SER A 72 12.30 8.58 6.53
C SER A 72 12.98 9.37 7.65
N HIS A 73 14.27 9.70 7.52
CA HIS A 73 15.10 10.30 8.59
C HIS A 73 14.50 11.52 9.34
N ASN A 74 13.60 12.27 8.73
CA ASN A 74 12.98 13.47 9.33
C ASN A 74 11.57 13.23 9.90
N TRP A 75 11.02 12.02 9.74
CA TRP A 75 9.64 11.68 10.11
C TRP A 75 9.59 10.30 10.76
N SER A 76 9.10 10.23 12.00
CA SER A 76 8.73 8.95 12.58
C SER A 76 7.49 8.40 11.89
N LEU A 77 7.34 7.07 11.85
CA LEU A 77 6.17 6.43 11.22
C LEU A 77 4.85 6.87 11.85
N GLU A 78 4.88 7.15 13.15
CA GLU A 78 3.73 7.55 13.96
C GLU A 78 3.30 8.99 13.65
N GLN A 79 4.21 9.83 13.15
CA GLN A 79 3.92 11.19 12.70
C GLN A 79 3.34 11.24 11.28
N MET A 80 3.49 10.16 10.50
CA MET A 80 2.95 10.11 9.15
C MET A 80 1.42 10.01 9.19
N ALA A 81 0.78 10.67 8.23
CA ALA A 81 -0.63 10.44 7.98
C ALA A 81 -0.89 8.94 7.80
N LYS A 82 -1.99 8.47 8.38
CA LYS A 82 -2.32 7.04 8.39
C LYS A 82 -2.37 6.45 6.98
N VAL A 83 -2.97 7.19 6.04
CA VAL A 83 -3.01 6.85 4.61
C VAL A 83 -1.60 6.72 4.03
N ASP A 84 -0.73 7.70 4.26
CA ASP A 84 0.64 7.68 3.72
C ASP A 84 1.43 6.47 4.21
N ARG A 85 1.31 6.15 5.50
CA ARG A 85 1.93 4.95 6.08
C ARG A 85 1.41 3.66 5.43
N MET A 86 0.10 3.53 5.21
CA MET A 86 -0.46 2.36 4.53
C MET A 86 0.00 2.25 3.08
N VAL A 87 -0.02 3.35 2.35
CA VAL A 87 0.45 3.42 0.95
C VAL A 87 1.92 3.02 0.87
N LEU A 88 2.77 3.52 1.78
CA LEU A 88 4.17 3.13 1.84
C LEU A 88 4.35 1.64 2.14
N ARG A 89 3.63 1.09 3.12
CA ARG A 89 3.69 -0.35 3.43
C ARG A 89 3.33 -1.21 2.23
N ILE A 90 2.24 -0.89 1.53
CA ILE A 90 1.82 -1.60 0.31
C ILE A 90 2.92 -1.53 -0.76
N ALA A 91 3.42 -0.33 -1.04
CA ALA A 91 4.42 -0.10 -2.07
C ALA A 91 5.72 -0.84 -1.78
N VAL A 92 6.23 -0.72 -0.55
CA VAL A 92 7.48 -1.36 -0.12
C VAL A 92 7.32 -2.88 -0.18
N TYR A 93 6.18 -3.43 0.27
CA TYR A 93 5.89 -4.86 0.13
C TYR A 93 5.93 -5.33 -1.33
N GLU A 94 5.28 -4.60 -2.24
CA GLU A 94 5.31 -4.92 -3.67
C GLU A 94 6.72 -4.86 -4.27
N ILE A 95 7.52 -3.87 -3.87
CA ILE A 95 8.86 -3.63 -4.41
C ILE A 95 9.89 -4.63 -3.89
N THR A 96 9.82 -4.99 -2.60
CA THR A 96 10.90 -5.71 -1.90
C THR A 96 10.60 -7.19 -1.71
N ILE A 97 9.33 -7.55 -1.43
CA ILE A 97 8.93 -8.90 -1.03
C ILE A 97 8.15 -9.58 -2.16
N ALA A 98 6.98 -9.05 -2.51
CA ALA A 98 6.08 -9.72 -3.45
C ALA A 98 6.64 -9.77 -4.88
N ARG A 99 7.25 -8.67 -5.35
CA ARG A 99 7.93 -8.55 -6.65
C ARG A 99 7.12 -9.08 -7.85
N ASN A 100 5.80 -9.00 -7.77
CA ASN A 100 4.86 -9.50 -8.77
C ASN A 100 4.39 -8.41 -9.76
N VAL A 101 4.81 -7.16 -9.55
CA VAL A 101 4.57 -6.01 -10.43
C VAL A 101 5.88 -5.24 -10.69
N PRO A 102 6.01 -4.53 -11.83
CA PRO A 102 7.17 -3.69 -12.07
C PRO A 102 7.33 -2.61 -10.99
N VAL A 103 8.55 -2.43 -10.47
CA VAL A 103 8.86 -1.42 -9.43
C VAL A 103 8.31 -0.04 -9.79
N LYS A 104 8.54 0.43 -11.03
CA LYS A 104 8.02 1.73 -11.50
C LYS A 104 6.50 1.82 -11.46
N ALA A 105 5.79 0.72 -11.73
CA ALA A 105 4.34 0.68 -11.66
C ALA A 105 3.86 0.76 -10.21
N ALA A 106 4.46 0.01 -9.29
CA ALA A 106 4.15 0.10 -7.86
C ALA A 106 4.33 1.54 -7.34
N ILE A 107 5.47 2.18 -7.66
CA ILE A 107 5.75 3.56 -7.25
C ILE A 107 4.71 4.53 -7.79
N ASN A 108 4.43 4.51 -9.09
CA ASN A 108 3.48 5.43 -9.70
C ASN A 108 2.08 5.29 -9.10
N GLU A 109 1.61 4.06 -8.92
CA GLU A 109 0.28 3.78 -8.36
C GLU A 109 0.17 4.24 -6.91
N SER A 110 1.21 4.01 -6.10
CA SER A 110 1.26 4.48 -4.71
C SER A 110 1.28 6.00 -4.60
N ILE A 111 1.97 6.70 -5.51
CA ILE A 111 1.95 8.16 -5.56
C ILE A 111 0.54 8.69 -5.86
N GLU A 112 -0.15 8.09 -6.82
CA GLU A 112 -1.52 8.50 -7.15
C GLU A 112 -2.50 8.20 -6.00
N LEU A 113 -2.39 7.04 -5.34
CA LEU A 113 -3.20 6.75 -4.15
C LEU A 113 -2.96 7.77 -3.02
N ALA A 114 -1.70 8.09 -2.73
CA ALA A 114 -1.37 9.10 -1.72
C ALA A 114 -1.95 10.48 -2.08
N LYS A 115 -1.90 10.88 -3.36
CA LYS A 115 -2.52 12.13 -3.82
C LYS A 115 -4.03 12.14 -3.62
N THR A 116 -4.69 11.05 -4.00
CA THR A 116 -6.15 10.94 -3.94
C THR A 116 -6.65 10.93 -2.49
N TYR A 117 -5.96 10.22 -1.60
CA TYR A 117 -6.44 9.95 -0.24
C TYR A 117 -5.82 10.83 0.86
N SER A 118 -4.66 11.46 0.60
CA SER A 118 -3.94 12.29 1.58
C SER A 118 -3.42 13.63 1.01
N GLY A 119 -3.67 13.90 -0.27
CA GLY A 119 -3.38 15.19 -0.91
C GLY A 119 -2.05 15.27 -1.67
N ILE A 120 -1.85 16.37 -2.40
CA ILE A 120 -0.74 16.51 -3.35
C ILE A 120 0.63 16.39 -2.67
N ASP A 121 0.79 16.97 -1.49
CA ASP A 121 2.06 16.94 -0.75
C ASP A 121 2.42 15.53 -0.25
N SER A 122 1.42 14.74 0.14
CA SER A 122 1.59 13.30 0.43
C SER A 122 2.12 12.53 -0.78
N GLY A 123 1.64 12.83 -1.99
CA GLY A 123 2.17 12.25 -3.22
C GLY A 123 3.67 12.54 -3.43
N ARG A 124 4.11 13.76 -3.14
CA ARG A 124 5.54 14.15 -3.22
C ARG A 124 6.37 13.43 -2.16
N PHE A 125 5.85 13.36 -0.94
CA PHE A 125 6.48 12.67 0.19
C PHE A 125 6.68 11.18 -0.11
N VAL A 126 5.63 10.48 -0.53
CA VAL A 126 5.68 9.06 -0.90
C VAL A 126 6.67 8.82 -2.04
N ASN A 127 6.64 9.64 -3.09
CA ASN A 127 7.62 9.55 -4.17
C ASN A 127 9.07 9.65 -3.67
N GLY A 128 9.34 10.58 -2.75
CA GLY A 128 10.67 10.79 -2.20
C GLY A 128 11.20 9.59 -1.40
N ILE A 129 10.33 8.91 -0.64
CA ILE A 129 10.71 7.70 0.11
C ILE A 129 10.91 6.52 -0.84
N LEU A 130 9.94 6.27 -1.73
CA LEU A 130 9.98 5.12 -2.61
C LEU A 130 11.11 5.17 -3.65
N GLY A 131 11.54 6.37 -4.05
CA GLY A 131 12.74 6.54 -4.88
C GLY A 131 13.97 5.93 -4.22
N ARG A 132 14.19 6.20 -2.92
CA ARG A 132 15.33 5.66 -2.16
C ARG A 132 15.21 4.15 -1.91
N VAL A 133 14.00 3.66 -1.63
CA VAL A 133 13.74 2.21 -1.49
C VAL A 133 14.04 1.48 -2.81
N ALA A 134 13.68 2.07 -3.95
CA ALA A 134 13.92 1.45 -5.26
C ALA A 134 15.40 1.37 -5.64
N GLU A 135 16.26 2.26 -5.12
CA GLU A 135 17.71 2.18 -5.32
C GLU A 135 18.30 0.94 -4.62
N SER A 136 17.77 0.55 -3.46
CA SER A 136 18.31 -0.59 -2.69
C SER A 136 17.99 -1.96 -3.27
N VAL A 137 16.96 -2.08 -4.11
CA VAL A 137 16.58 -3.33 -4.80
C VAL A 137 17.16 -3.45 -6.22
N GLN A 138 17.77 -2.40 -6.75
CA GLN A 138 18.40 -2.38 -8.08
C GLN A 138 19.93 -2.57 -8.01
N THR A 139 20.48 -2.69 -6.81
CA THR A 139 21.91 -2.95 -6.54
C THR A 139 22.14 -4.44 -6.32
#